data_AF-A0AAP8BC63-F1
#
_entry.id   AF-A0AAP8BC63-F1
#
_cell.length_a   1.000
_cell.length_b   1.000
_cell.length_c   1.000
_cell.angle_alpha   90.00
_cell.angle_beta   90.00
_cell.angle_gamma   90.00
#
_symmetry.space_group_name_H-M   'P 1'
#
loop_
_entity.id
_entity.type
_entity.pdbx_description
1 polymer ?
#
loop_
_entity_poly.entity_id
_entity_poly.type
_entity_poly.pdbx_seq_one_letter_code
_entity_poly.pdbx_strand_id
1 'polypeptide(L)'
;MTLDHYGAYVAQFDVSWDEFSYDQNGKEVLTHKTWEGSGRDKTAHFSTVIPLPPNSKNVKVVARECTGLAWEWWRTIINEQNVPLTNEIKVSIGGTTLYPTANINHN
;
A
#
# COMPACT_ATOMS: atom_id res chain seq x y z
N MET A 1 1.50 -8.26 -4.89
CA MET A 1 0.79 -6.97 -5.03
C MET A 1 1.63 -6.01 -5.87
N THR A 2 1.01 -5.30 -6.81
CA THR A 2 1.67 -4.30 -7.65
C THR A 2 1.21 -2.91 -7.22
N LEU A 3 2.17 -1.99 -7.05
CA LEU A 3 1.90 -0.57 -6.87
C LEU A 3 2.21 0.16 -8.18
N ASP A 4 1.34 1.07 -8.58
CA ASP A 4 1.46 1.84 -9.81
C ASP A 4 1.12 3.31 -9.54
N HIS A 5 2.07 4.21 -9.76
CA HIS A 5 1.91 5.66 -9.57
C HIS A 5 2.18 6.41 -10.86
N TYR A 6 1.13 7.00 -11.40
CA TYR A 6 1.15 7.85 -12.58
C TYR A 6 0.55 9.26 -12.32
N GLY A 7 0.31 9.60 -11.05
CA GLY A 7 -0.23 10.91 -10.66
C GLY A 7 0.77 12.04 -10.76
N ALA A 8 0.31 13.24 -11.10
CA ALA A 8 1.13 14.45 -11.22
C ALA A 8 1.47 15.07 -9.84
N TYR A 9 2.00 14.27 -8.92
CA TYR A 9 2.39 14.64 -7.56
C TYR A 9 3.44 13.67 -7.01
N VAL A 10 4.14 14.07 -5.94
CA VAL A 10 4.96 13.14 -5.14
C VAL A 10 4.04 12.33 -4.24
N ALA A 11 4.23 11.02 -4.18
CA ALA A 11 3.46 10.13 -3.34
C ALA A 11 4.34 9.36 -2.34
N GLN A 12 3.75 8.96 -1.22
CA GLN A 12 4.29 7.95 -0.32
C GLN A 12 3.27 6.83 -0.15
N PHE A 13 3.76 5.60 -0.09
CA PHE A 13 2.95 4.46 0.30
C PHE A 13 3.32 4.02 1.72
N ASP A 14 2.36 3.47 2.44
CA ASP A 14 2.56 2.72 3.68
C ASP A 14 1.83 1.38 3.52
N VAL A 15 2.63 0.34 3.27
CA VAL A 15 2.17 -1.02 3.02
C VAL A 15 2.68 -1.93 4.13
N SER A 16 1.76 -2.67 4.74
CA SER A 16 2.05 -3.65 5.78
C SER A 16 1.13 -4.86 5.69
N TRP A 17 1.58 -5.98 6.24
CA TRP A 17 0.80 -7.21 6.37
C TRP A 17 1.29 -7.98 7.61
N ASP A 18 0.51 -8.97 8.04
CA ASP A 18 0.96 -9.94 9.03
C ASP A 18 1.16 -11.30 8.36
N GLU A 19 2.25 -11.98 8.70
CA GLU A 19 2.47 -13.38 8.37
C GLU A 19 2.01 -14.23 9.55
N PHE A 20 1.04 -15.13 9.32
CA PHE A 20 0.57 -16.04 10.37
C PHE A 20 1.32 -17.37 10.34
N SER A 21 1.57 -17.90 11.53
CA SER A 21 2.07 -19.26 11.77
C SER A 21 1.35 -19.86 12.98
N TYR A 22 1.61 -21.12 13.30
CA TYR A 22 1.07 -21.76 14.50
C TYR A 22 2.19 -22.20 15.42
N ASP A 23 2.03 -21.98 16.73
CA ASP A 23 2.94 -22.50 17.75
C ASP A 23 2.71 -24.00 18.00
N GLN A 24 3.50 -24.59 18.90
CA GLN A 24 3.39 -26.00 19.28
C GLN A 24 2.02 -26.40 19.87
N ASN A 25 1.22 -25.43 20.31
CA ASN A 25 -0.11 -25.65 20.87
C ASN A 25 -1.23 -25.41 19.83
N GLY A 26 -0.87 -25.14 18.57
CA GLY A 26 -1.82 -24.80 17.51
C GLY A 26 -2.40 -23.38 17.65
N LYS A 27 -1.81 -22.52 18.49
CA LYS A 27 -2.23 -21.13 18.61
C LYS A 27 -1.60 -20.31 17.50
N GLU A 28 -2.40 -19.46 16.87
CA GLU A 28 -1.92 -18.55 15.83
C GLU A 28 -0.94 -17.51 16.41
N VAL A 29 0.18 -17.31 15.72
CA VAL A 29 1.21 -16.31 16.00
C VAL A 29 1.32 -15.40 14.78
N LEU A 30 1.28 -14.09 14.99
CA LEU A 30 1.36 -13.08 13.95
C LEU A 30 2.71 -12.38 13.96
N THR A 31 3.36 -12.35 12.81
CA THR A 31 4.60 -11.60 12.59
C THR A 31 4.31 -10.43 11.68
N HIS A 32 4.37 -9.21 12.22
CA HIS A 32 4.13 -8.00 11.44
C HIS A 32 5.26 -7.74 10.44
N LYS A 33 4.88 -7.32 9.23
CA LYS A 33 5.79 -6.97 8.13
C LYS A 33 5.40 -5.63 7.54
N THR A 34 6.42 -4.90 7.10
CA THR A 34 6.26 -3.62 6.41
C THR A 34 7.13 -3.65 5.16
N TRP A 35 6.61 -3.12 4.05
CA TRP A 35 7.41 -2.97 2.85
C TRP A 35 8.54 -1.94 3.07
N GLU A 36 9.76 -2.25 2.66
CA GLU A 36 10.94 -1.39 2.87
C GLU A 36 10.86 -0.02 2.19
N GLY A 37 10.02 0.10 1.15
CA GLY A 37 9.76 1.34 0.45
C GLY A 37 8.71 2.23 1.13
N SER A 38 8.07 1.77 2.21
CA SER A 38 7.07 2.53 2.93
C SER A 38 7.66 3.85 3.48
N GLY A 39 6.90 4.94 3.36
CA GLY A 39 7.30 6.28 3.79
C GLY A 39 8.39 6.95 2.93
N ARG A 40 8.76 6.37 1.78
CA ARG A 40 9.72 6.99 0.84
C ARG A 40 9.00 7.68 -0.31
N ASP A 41 9.47 8.86 -0.67
CA ASP A 41 8.94 9.63 -1.80
C ASP A 41 9.05 8.88 -3.13
N LYS A 42 7.97 8.94 -3.92
CA LYS A 42 7.83 8.36 -5.27
C LYS A 42 7.25 9.40 -6.22
N THR A 43 7.88 9.60 -7.37
CA THR A 43 7.38 10.45 -8.45
C THR A 43 6.80 9.60 -9.57
N ALA A 44 5.89 10.16 -10.37
CA ALA A 44 5.46 9.48 -11.59
C ALA A 44 6.58 9.46 -12.64
N HIS A 45 6.71 8.41 -13.47
CA HIS A 45 6.06 7.11 -13.31
C HIS A 45 6.83 6.22 -12.33
N PHE A 46 6.14 5.59 -11.38
CA PHE A 46 6.74 4.61 -10.47
C PHE A 46 5.91 3.33 -10.44
N SER A 47 6.57 2.18 -10.57
CA SER A 47 5.92 0.88 -10.40
C SER A 47 6.85 -0.08 -9.66
N THR A 48 6.27 -0.92 -8.80
CA THR A 48 7.00 -1.94 -8.06
C THR A 48 6.08 -3.12 -7.73
N VAL A 49 6.69 -4.28 -7.50
CA VAL A 49 6.01 -5.47 -7.01
C VAL A 49 6.43 -5.74 -5.57
N ILE A 50 5.45 -6.01 -4.72
CA ILE A 50 5.61 -6.45 -3.33
C ILE A 50 5.11 -7.88 -3.26
N PRO A 51 6.01 -8.87 -3.11
CA PRO A 51 5.60 -10.27 -2.95
C PRO A 51 4.94 -10.44 -1.57
N LEU A 52 3.74 -11.02 -1.56
CA LEU A 52 3.03 -11.40 -0.34
C LEU A 52 3.05 -12.93 -0.23
N PRO A 53 3.65 -13.50 0.82
CA PRO A 53 3.60 -14.93 1.07
C PRO A 53 2.16 -15.47 1.21
N PRO A 54 1.90 -16.76 0.96
CA PRO A 54 0.56 -17.35 1.08
C PRO A 54 -0.05 -17.27 2.48
N ASN A 55 0.77 -17.12 3.52
CA ASN A 55 0.34 -16.93 4.90
C ASN A 55 0.20 -15.45 5.29
N SER A 56 0.04 -14.55 4.31
CA SER A 56 -0.20 -13.13 4.57
C SER A 56 -1.67 -12.88 4.91
N LYS A 57 -1.91 -12.04 5.92
CA LYS A 57 -3.24 -11.50 6.23
C LYS A 57 -3.14 -10.06 6.73
N ASN A 58 -4.29 -9.45 7.01
CA ASN A 58 -4.38 -8.07 7.50
C ASN A 58 -3.61 -7.10 6.58
N VAL A 59 -3.64 -7.34 5.27
CA VAL A 59 -2.92 -6.52 4.30
C VAL A 59 -3.51 -5.12 4.33
N LYS A 60 -2.65 -4.12 4.54
CA LYS A 60 -2.99 -2.70 4.61
C LYS A 60 -2.23 -1.97 3.51
N VAL A 61 -2.93 -1.09 2.80
CA VAL A 61 -2.34 -0.20 1.81
C VAL A 61 -2.83 1.22 2.02
N VAL A 62 -1.91 2.10 2.34
CA VAL A 62 -2.13 3.54 2.41
C VAL A 62 -1.29 4.21 1.33
N ALA A 63 -1.87 5.17 0.61
CA ALA A 63 -1.10 6.08 -0.24
C ALA A 63 -1.46 7.52 0.08
N ARG A 64 -0.46 8.39 0.10
CA ARG A 64 -0.58 9.82 0.39
C ARG A 64 0.12 10.60 -0.70
N GLU A 65 -0.42 11.75 -1.08
CA GLU A 65 0.27 12.73 -1.93
C GLU A 65 0.81 13.90 -1.12
N CYS A 66 1.91 14.47 -1.59
CA CYS A 66 2.46 15.71 -1.08
C CYS A 66 1.73 16.88 -1.74
N THR A 67 0.92 17.61 -0.97
CA THR A 67 0.15 18.78 -1.49
C THR A 67 1.02 20.04 -1.59
N GLY A 68 2.13 20.09 -0.86
CA GLY A 68 2.94 21.29 -0.68
C GLY A 68 2.30 22.39 0.18
N LEU A 69 1.13 22.13 0.80
CA LEU A 69 0.43 23.08 1.67
C LEU A 69 0.91 22.94 3.12
N ALA A 70 1.32 24.05 3.74
CA ALA A 70 1.82 24.08 5.12
C ALA A 70 0.89 23.42 6.15
N TRP A 71 -0.43 23.48 5.93
CA TRP A 71 -1.46 22.94 6.83
C TRP A 71 -1.92 21.51 6.49
N GLU A 72 -1.53 20.96 5.34
CA GLU A 72 -1.92 19.61 4.91
C GLU A 72 -0.84 19.00 4.01
N TRP A 73 0.40 18.95 4.51
CA TRP A 73 1.55 18.57 3.67
C TRP A 73 1.42 17.20 3.01
N TRP A 74 0.68 16.27 3.65
CA TRP A 74 0.33 14.96 3.11
C TRP A 74 -1.18 14.73 3.16
N ARG A 75 -1.81 14.52 2.00
CA ARG A 75 -3.23 14.13 1.90
C ARG A 75 -3.34 12.64 1.58
N THR A 76 -4.19 11.93 2.32
CA THR A 76 -4.42 10.50 2.07
C THR A 76 -5.32 10.30 0.85
N ILE A 77 -4.84 9.53 -0.13
CA ILE A 77 -5.56 9.21 -1.38
C ILE A 77 -6.33 7.90 -1.21
N ILE A 78 -5.69 6.92 -0.54
CA ILE A 78 -6.30 5.63 -0.22
C ILE A 78 -5.82 5.16 1.15
N ASN A 79 -6.71 4.48 1.87
CA ASN A 79 -6.43 3.83 3.14
C ASN A 79 -7.29 2.59 3.22
N GLU A 80 -6.84 1.53 2.56
CA GLU A 80 -7.53 0.24 2.54
C GLU A 80 -6.92 -0.68 3.59
N GLN A 81 -7.80 -1.33 4.36
CA GLN A 81 -7.46 -2.24 5.44
C GLN A 81 -8.05 -3.61 5.12
N ASN A 82 -7.38 -4.68 5.56
CA ASN A 82 -7.82 -6.06 5.33
C ASN A 82 -8.04 -6.38 3.85
N VAL A 83 -7.15 -5.87 2.98
CA VAL A 83 -7.15 -6.17 1.55
C VAL A 83 -7.07 -7.70 1.37
N PRO A 84 -8.03 -8.32 0.65
CA PRO A 84 -8.02 -9.77 0.50
C PRO A 84 -6.80 -10.23 -0.28
N LEU A 85 -6.16 -11.30 0.21
CA LEU A 85 -5.04 -11.91 -0.47
C LEU A 85 -5.55 -12.64 -1.72
N THR A 86 -5.28 -12.06 -2.90
CA THR A 86 -5.56 -12.64 -4.21
C THR A 86 -4.27 -12.88 -4.99
N ASN A 87 -4.34 -13.61 -6.10
CA ASN A 87 -3.18 -13.85 -6.96
C ASN A 87 -2.62 -12.53 -7.49
N GLU A 88 -3.50 -11.61 -7.88
CA GLU A 88 -3.14 -10.27 -8.27
C GLU A 88 -3.91 -9.25 -7.44
N ILE A 89 -3.15 -8.39 -6.75
CA ILE A 89 -3.66 -7.15 -6.13
C ILE A 89 -2.95 -6.02 -6.84
N LYS A 90 -3.69 -5.18 -7.58
CA LYS A 90 -3.14 -4.02 -8.26
C LYS A 90 -3.66 -2.74 -7.61
N VAL A 91 -2.76 -1.98 -7.02
CA VAL A 91 -3.03 -0.68 -6.42
C VAL A 91 -2.49 0.40 -7.34
N SER A 92 -3.36 1.27 -7.84
CA SER A 92 -2.99 2.33 -8.78
C SER A 92 -3.40 3.68 -8.23
N ILE A 93 -2.49 4.66 -8.26
CA ILE A 93 -2.76 6.06 -7.92
C ILE A 93 -2.43 6.98 -9.11
N GLY A 94 -3.27 8.01 -9.30
CA GLY A 94 -3.26 8.84 -10.50
C GLY A 94 -3.83 10.25 -10.28
N GLY A 95 -4.13 10.94 -11.38
CA GLY A 95 -4.73 12.28 -11.34
C GLY A 95 -3.73 13.39 -11.07
N THR A 96 -4.21 14.47 -10.45
CA THR A 96 -3.41 15.68 -10.14
C THR A 96 -3.47 15.99 -8.65
N THR A 97 -2.62 16.88 -8.15
CA THR A 97 -2.65 17.32 -6.75
C THR A 97 -4.00 17.90 -6.30
N LEU A 98 -4.86 18.38 -7.21
CA LEU A 98 -6.20 18.85 -6.81
C LEU A 98 -7.21 17.69 -6.82
N TYR A 99 -7.10 16.80 -7.81
CA TYR A 99 -8.03 15.70 -8.04
C TYR A 99 -7.25 14.39 -8.24
N PRO A 100 -6.76 13.77 -7.15
CA PRO A 100 -6.05 12.52 -7.20
C PRO A 100 -7.06 11.37 -7.33
N THR A 101 -6.62 10.28 -7.93
CA THR A 101 -7.43 9.07 -8.06
C THR A 101 -6.70 7.90 -7.43
N ALA A 102 -7.45 6.94 -6.90
CA ALA A 102 -6.93 5.66 -6.45
C ALA A 102 -7.89 4.53 -6.83
N ASN A 103 -7.32 3.36 -7.10
CA ASN A 103 -8.07 2.15 -7.40
C ASN A 103 -7.30 0.92 -6.88
N ILE A 104 -8.05 -0.04 -6.33
CA ILE A 104 -7.55 -1.37 -5.99
C ILE A 104 -8.38 -2.37 -6.80
N ASN A 105 -7.70 -3.16 -7.62
CA ASN A 105 -8.31 -4.26 -8.36
C ASN A 105 -7.75 -5.60 -7.88
N HIS A 106 -8.61 -6.61 -7.92
CA HIS A 106 -8.33 -7.98 -7.56
C HIS A 106 -8.59 -8.89 -8.76
N ASN A 107 -7.57 -9.64 -9.19
CA ASN A 107 -7.72 -10.72 -10.17
C ASN A 107 -7.21 -12.05 -9.62
#